data_AF-A0A2B4S0E1-F1
#
_entry.id   AF-A0A2B4S0E1-F1
#
_cell.length_a   1.000
_cell.length_b   1.000
_cell.length_c   1.000
_cell.angle_alpha   90.00
_cell.angle_beta   90.00
_cell.angle_gamma   90.00
#
_symmetry.space_group_name_H-M   'P 1'
#
loop_
_entity.id
_entity.type
_entity.pdbx_description
1 polymer ?
#
loop_
_entity_poly.entity_id
_entity_poly.type
_entity_poly.pdbx_seq_one_letter_code
_entity_poly.pdbx_strand_id
1 'polypeptide(L)'
;MVAGMFFRIEDVDECTLGEYNCPAENECINTRGSYQCSECKLGYTDDGNICQGKMLQKMERFIFFALFTCLDCVSANNQCEANSMGDDCRVIKFKEGTKNKILTNHVIRTDQVQDRDICELRCYLEPNCVSYNYGPGGGGTSTCELNDMTHLQVFDSFEDKSGFLYTEIFNPCDSNPCANQATCQAGFGDHGYRCLCPAGYQGVQCETDIDECNDFNPLCDENAHCGNTDGSFTCTCKAGYAGNGHLCTDNWTKINSDPVCFGTKDNDYGSFAIQEAGQIYTFKLVHTSGSVTCVTNLESTKWGCSYSDYGDYNLMTVMTYRNGVLQLAEFVRNINEYRYQLDGFDVNSPTLVFNLLPTPLSVSRYQEFQVWYGQDLAGFTEENNAGETCTDVYALYPLN
;
A
#
# COMPACT_ATOMS: atom_id res chain seq x y z
N MET A 1 -9.54 22.87 -98.45
CA MET A 1 -9.13 23.63 -97.26
C MET A 1 -8.17 22.77 -96.47
N VAL A 2 -7.03 23.33 -96.09
CA VAL A 2 -5.86 22.65 -95.51
C VAL A 2 -6.20 22.09 -94.12
N ALA A 3 -5.77 20.85 -93.83
CA ALA A 3 -5.82 20.26 -92.50
C ALA A 3 -4.84 21.00 -91.58
N GLY A 4 -5.35 21.70 -90.57
CA GLY A 4 -4.53 22.29 -89.50
C GLY A 4 -4.19 21.24 -88.46
N MET A 5 -2.91 20.86 -88.36
CA MET A 5 -2.37 20.08 -87.25
C MET A 5 -2.46 20.90 -85.96
N PHE A 6 -3.23 20.44 -84.98
CA PHE A 6 -3.09 20.87 -83.59
C PHE A 6 -2.01 20.01 -82.93
N PHE A 7 -0.84 20.58 -82.65
CA PHE A 7 0.13 19.98 -81.73
C PHE A 7 -0.37 20.20 -80.28
N ARG A 8 -0.58 19.13 -79.52
CA ARG A 8 -0.62 19.24 -78.05
C ARG A 8 0.80 19.42 -77.55
N ILE A 9 1.05 20.51 -76.85
CA ILE A 9 2.27 20.68 -76.06
C ILE A 9 1.98 20.07 -74.70
N GLU A 10 2.57 18.90 -74.45
CA GLU A 10 2.59 18.29 -73.12
C GLU A 10 3.83 18.78 -72.38
N ASP A 11 3.66 18.96 -71.09
CA ASP A 11 4.70 19.42 -70.19
C ASP A 11 5.71 18.30 -69.93
N VAL A 12 7.01 18.61 -69.94
CA VAL A 12 8.07 17.63 -69.65
C VAL A 12 8.35 17.68 -68.16
N ASP A 13 8.27 16.55 -67.47
CA ASP A 13 8.57 16.49 -66.04
C ASP A 13 10.06 16.30 -65.80
N GLU A 14 10.80 17.41 -65.63
CA GLU A 14 12.26 17.36 -65.47
C GLU A 14 12.68 16.71 -64.14
N CYS A 15 11.83 16.74 -63.12
CA CYS A 15 12.10 16.15 -61.80
C CYS A 15 12.12 14.61 -61.85
N THR A 16 11.21 13.99 -62.60
CA THR A 16 11.16 12.52 -62.78
C THR A 16 12.19 12.01 -63.77
N LEU A 17 12.61 12.84 -64.73
CA LEU A 17 13.69 12.52 -65.67
C LEU A 17 15.09 12.76 -65.10
N GLY A 18 15.21 13.44 -63.97
CA GLY A 18 16.49 13.76 -63.34
C GLY A 18 17.25 14.89 -64.04
N GLU A 19 16.58 15.67 -64.89
CA GLU A 19 17.15 16.78 -65.66
C GLU A 19 16.95 18.13 -64.94
N TYR A 20 17.27 18.17 -63.65
CA TYR A 20 17.15 19.37 -62.81
C TYR A 20 18.44 19.61 -62.02
N ASN A 21 18.68 20.87 -61.63
CA ASN A 21 19.85 21.27 -60.86
C ASN A 21 19.44 21.97 -59.55
N CYS A 22 18.84 21.21 -58.64
CA CYS A 22 18.51 21.68 -57.29
C CYS A 22 19.62 21.30 -56.29
N PRO A 23 19.91 22.14 -55.28
CA PRO A 23 20.77 21.75 -54.16
C PRO A 23 20.27 20.47 -53.48
N ALA A 24 21.19 19.68 -52.91
CA ALA A 24 20.88 18.37 -52.33
C ALA A 24 19.85 18.46 -51.18
N GLU A 25 19.77 19.62 -50.53
CA GLU A 25 18.91 19.92 -49.39
C GLU A 25 17.52 20.45 -49.79
N ASN A 26 17.21 20.54 -51.09
CA ASN A 26 15.93 21.03 -51.63
C ASN A 26 15.25 19.94 -52.47
N GLU A 27 13.91 19.98 -52.57
CA GLU A 27 13.12 19.07 -53.42
C GLU A 27 12.83 19.71 -54.79
N CYS A 28 12.80 18.91 -55.85
CA CYS A 28 12.39 19.38 -57.17
C CYS A 28 10.86 19.30 -57.29
N ILE A 29 10.23 20.39 -57.69
CA ILE A 29 8.80 20.50 -57.94
C ILE A 29 8.60 20.80 -59.43
N ASN A 30 7.99 19.88 -60.17
CA ASN A 30 7.70 20.06 -61.60
C ASN A 30 6.59 21.10 -61.80
N THR A 31 6.78 22.02 -62.74
CA THR A 31 5.82 23.08 -63.07
C THR A 31 5.59 23.14 -64.58
N ARG A 32 4.47 23.74 -65.00
CA ARG A 32 4.14 23.76 -66.43
C ARG A 32 5.14 24.60 -67.23
N GLY A 33 6.04 23.93 -67.94
CA GLY A 33 7.08 24.42 -68.83
C GLY A 33 8.49 24.49 -68.19
N SER A 34 8.69 24.02 -66.95
CA SER A 34 9.97 24.04 -66.21
C SER A 34 9.86 23.32 -64.85
N TYR A 35 10.95 23.14 -64.12
CA TYR A 35 10.93 22.81 -62.69
C TYR A 35 11.22 24.02 -61.78
N GLN A 36 10.86 23.91 -60.51
CA GLN A 36 11.28 24.80 -59.41
C GLN A 36 11.89 23.97 -58.29
N CYS A 37 12.87 24.53 -57.57
CA CYS A 37 13.35 23.92 -56.34
C CYS A 37 12.52 24.45 -55.17
N SER A 38 12.04 23.56 -54.30
CA SER A 38 11.31 23.91 -53.08
C SER A 38 12.18 24.68 -52.11
N GLU A 39 11.59 25.16 -51.02
CA GLU A 39 12.36 25.49 -49.81
C GLU A 39 13.10 24.25 -49.27
N CYS A 40 13.81 24.42 -48.16
CA CYS A 40 14.58 23.35 -47.53
C CYS A 40 13.71 22.12 -47.22
N LYS A 41 14.25 20.93 -47.51
CA LYS A 41 13.67 19.63 -47.13
C LYS A 41 13.30 19.60 -45.64
N LEU A 42 12.29 18.80 -45.31
CA LEU A 42 11.90 18.51 -43.91
C LEU A 42 13.13 18.11 -43.07
N GLY A 43 13.55 19.00 -42.16
CA GLY A 43 14.75 18.83 -41.33
C GLY A 43 15.84 19.91 -41.51
N TYR A 44 15.66 20.84 -42.44
CA TYR A 44 16.59 21.94 -42.72
C TYR A 44 15.87 23.31 -42.62
N THR A 45 16.61 24.39 -42.39
CA THR A 45 16.08 25.78 -42.43
C THR A 45 16.92 26.69 -43.30
N ASP A 46 16.24 27.63 -43.93
CA ASP A 46 16.86 28.67 -44.75
C ASP A 46 17.37 29.80 -43.86
N ASP A 47 18.69 30.03 -43.89
CA ASP A 47 19.33 31.17 -43.22
C ASP A 47 19.65 32.31 -44.21
N GLY A 48 18.87 32.38 -45.29
CA GLY A 48 18.86 33.47 -46.26
C GLY A 48 19.78 33.27 -47.47
N ASN A 49 20.31 32.07 -47.71
CA ASN A 49 21.01 31.66 -48.96
C ASN A 49 21.38 30.16 -49.02
N ILE A 50 21.38 29.41 -47.89
CA ILE A 50 21.73 27.98 -47.82
C ILE A 50 20.86 27.29 -46.76
N CYS A 51 20.37 26.09 -47.09
CA CYS A 51 19.64 25.22 -46.15
C CYS A 51 20.60 24.57 -45.14
N GLN A 52 20.48 24.91 -43.85
CA GLN A 52 21.28 24.31 -42.77
C GLN A 52 20.49 23.29 -41.95
N GLY A 53 21.15 22.21 -41.53
CA GLY A 53 20.54 21.08 -40.81
C GLY A 53 20.06 21.46 -39.40
N LYS A 54 18.79 21.19 -39.11
CA LYS A 54 18.07 21.67 -37.92
C LYS A 54 18.15 20.71 -36.73
N MET A 55 19.33 20.19 -36.40
CA MET A 55 19.51 19.26 -35.27
C MET A 55 19.59 19.99 -33.90
N LEU A 56 20.07 21.23 -33.84
CA LEU A 56 20.33 21.94 -32.58
C LEU A 56 19.11 22.65 -31.93
N GLN A 57 17.97 22.78 -32.63
CA GLN A 57 16.71 23.27 -32.02
C GLN A 57 15.67 22.17 -31.77
N LYS A 58 15.93 20.91 -32.20
CA LYS A 58 15.05 19.78 -31.92
C LYS A 58 15.22 19.23 -30.50
N MET A 59 16.35 19.46 -29.83
CA MET A 59 16.54 19.06 -28.44
C MET A 59 15.50 19.72 -27.52
N GLU A 60 15.18 21.01 -27.68
CA GLU A 60 14.14 21.64 -26.85
C GLU A 60 12.73 21.08 -27.11
N ARG A 61 12.40 20.66 -28.34
CA ARG A 61 11.06 20.12 -28.66
C ARG A 61 10.89 18.61 -28.41
N PHE A 62 11.96 17.82 -28.50
CA PHE A 62 11.94 16.38 -28.16
C PHE A 62 12.07 16.13 -26.66
N ILE A 63 12.81 16.98 -25.95
CA ILE A 63 12.71 17.09 -24.48
C ILE A 63 11.24 17.42 -24.13
N PHE A 64 10.59 18.35 -24.83
CA PHE A 64 9.16 18.63 -24.67
C PHE A 64 8.23 17.42 -24.93
N PHE A 65 8.45 16.63 -25.98
CA PHE A 65 7.59 15.47 -26.28
C PHE A 65 7.79 14.27 -25.32
N ALA A 66 9.00 14.06 -24.83
CA ALA A 66 9.29 13.08 -23.77
C ALA A 66 8.82 13.57 -22.38
N LEU A 67 8.84 14.89 -22.14
CA LEU A 67 8.20 15.51 -20.97
C LEU A 67 6.68 15.33 -20.98
N PHE A 68 6.02 15.32 -22.15
CA PHE A 68 4.56 15.21 -22.24
C PHE A 68 3.99 13.84 -21.83
N THR A 69 4.80 12.79 -21.76
CA THR A 69 4.40 11.49 -21.18
C THR A 69 4.70 11.38 -19.69
N CYS A 70 5.40 12.36 -19.12
CA CYS A 70 5.87 12.41 -17.74
C CYS A 70 5.23 13.52 -16.90
N LEU A 71 4.56 14.46 -17.55
CA LEU A 71 3.70 15.46 -16.93
C LEU A 71 2.27 15.24 -17.43
N ASP A 72 1.33 15.01 -16.52
CA ASP A 72 -0.08 15.23 -16.84
C ASP A 72 -0.31 16.73 -17.02
N CYS A 73 -0.15 17.21 -18.25
CA CYS A 73 -0.58 18.55 -18.65
C CYS A 73 -2.11 18.55 -18.79
N VAL A 74 -2.84 18.72 -17.67
CA VAL A 74 -4.26 19.06 -17.75
C VAL A 74 -4.37 20.49 -18.29
N SER A 75 -4.90 20.59 -19.50
CA SER A 75 -5.22 21.82 -20.23
C SER A 75 -5.85 22.90 -19.32
N ALA A 76 -5.15 24.02 -19.10
CA ALA A 76 -5.67 25.39 -19.28
C ALA A 76 -4.73 26.54 -18.83
N ASN A 77 -3.67 26.32 -18.02
CA ASN A 77 -2.98 27.45 -17.39
C ASN A 77 -1.43 27.39 -17.26
N ASN A 78 -0.73 26.55 -18.03
CA ASN A 78 0.75 26.47 -17.98
C ASN A 78 1.32 26.26 -16.57
N GLN A 79 0.60 25.56 -15.69
CA GLN A 79 1.15 25.03 -14.46
C GLN A 79 1.33 23.53 -14.65
N CYS A 80 2.59 23.16 -14.76
CA CYS A 80 3.10 21.80 -14.88
C CYS A 80 3.39 21.32 -13.45
N GLU A 81 2.50 20.58 -12.83
CA GLU A 81 2.81 19.89 -11.57
C GLU A 81 3.42 18.52 -11.88
N ALA A 82 4.48 18.16 -11.13
CA ALA A 82 5.08 16.84 -11.22
C ALA A 82 4.01 15.80 -10.89
N ASN A 83 3.88 14.79 -11.75
CA ASN A 83 2.94 13.72 -11.48
C ASN A 83 3.31 13.07 -10.14
N SER A 84 2.31 12.65 -9.36
CA SER A 84 2.53 11.78 -8.19
C SER A 84 3.16 10.41 -8.55
N MET A 85 3.43 10.19 -9.86
CA MET A 85 4.13 9.06 -10.46
C MET A 85 5.50 9.46 -11.08
N GLY A 86 6.19 10.46 -10.51
CA GLY A 86 7.46 10.99 -11.03
C GLY A 86 8.61 9.98 -11.19
N ASP A 87 8.52 8.80 -10.57
CA ASP A 87 9.55 7.75 -10.63
C ASP A 87 9.54 6.89 -11.92
N ASP A 88 8.49 6.98 -12.76
CA ASP A 88 8.41 6.20 -14.01
C ASP A 88 9.10 6.89 -15.21
N CYS A 89 9.62 8.10 -15.02
CA CYS A 89 10.23 8.90 -16.07
C CYS A 89 11.66 8.48 -16.37
N ARG A 90 11.96 8.12 -17.63
CA ARG A 90 13.32 7.74 -18.00
C ARG A 90 14.22 8.97 -18.10
N VAL A 91 15.28 9.04 -17.29
CA VAL A 91 16.27 10.12 -17.23
C VAL A 91 17.66 9.51 -17.23
N ILE A 92 18.33 9.52 -18.39
CA ILE A 92 19.68 8.97 -18.56
C ILE A 92 20.71 10.08 -18.67
N LYS A 93 21.84 9.88 -17.98
CA LYS A 93 23.08 10.63 -18.20
C LYS A 93 24.14 9.67 -18.68
N PHE A 94 24.75 9.93 -19.84
CA PHE A 94 25.86 9.14 -20.35
C PHE A 94 27.19 9.60 -19.74
N LYS A 95 28.07 8.64 -19.43
CA LYS A 95 29.47 8.91 -19.08
C LYS A 95 30.26 9.26 -20.34
N GLU A 96 31.50 9.72 -20.15
CA GLU A 96 32.41 9.88 -21.28
C GLU A 96 32.74 8.51 -21.91
N GLY A 97 32.63 8.42 -23.24
CA GLY A 97 32.83 7.17 -23.95
C GLY A 97 34.30 6.69 -23.96
N THR A 98 34.50 5.40 -23.79
CA THR A 98 35.80 4.73 -23.84
C THR A 98 36.11 4.28 -25.27
N LYS A 99 37.18 4.83 -25.85
CA LYS A 99 37.60 4.55 -27.23
C LYS A 99 38.25 3.17 -27.36
N ASN A 100 38.12 2.59 -28.54
CA ASN A 100 38.64 1.28 -28.94
C ASN A 100 38.17 0.13 -28.03
N LYS A 101 36.98 0.28 -27.45
CA LYS A 101 36.36 -0.70 -26.56
C LYS A 101 34.96 -1.03 -27.03
N ILE A 102 34.53 -2.25 -26.70
CA ILE A 102 33.21 -2.77 -27.00
C ILE A 102 32.77 -3.69 -25.86
N LEU A 103 31.47 -3.72 -25.55
CA LEU A 103 30.88 -4.76 -24.72
C LEU A 103 30.21 -5.81 -25.62
N THR A 104 30.66 -7.06 -25.54
CA THR A 104 30.12 -8.20 -26.30
C THR A 104 29.15 -9.03 -25.45
N ASN A 105 28.43 -9.98 -26.05
CA ASN A 105 27.53 -10.95 -25.39
C ASN A 105 26.33 -10.40 -24.58
N HIS A 106 26.20 -9.08 -24.49
CA HIS A 106 25.12 -8.37 -23.78
C HIS A 106 24.37 -7.40 -24.70
N VAL A 107 24.53 -7.55 -26.01
CA VAL A 107 23.86 -6.73 -27.02
C VAL A 107 22.39 -7.15 -27.10
N ILE A 108 21.50 -6.30 -26.64
CA ILE A 108 20.05 -6.49 -26.74
C ILE A 108 19.51 -6.12 -28.11
N ARG A 109 20.16 -5.17 -28.78
CA ARG A 109 19.71 -4.67 -30.09
C ARG A 109 20.85 -4.05 -30.88
N THR A 110 20.87 -4.30 -32.18
CA THR A 110 21.81 -3.66 -33.13
C THR A 110 21.03 -2.86 -34.16
N ASP A 111 21.34 -1.58 -34.28
CA ASP A 111 20.78 -0.66 -35.26
C ASP A 111 21.89 -0.08 -36.15
N GLN A 112 21.55 0.27 -37.39
CA GLN A 112 22.40 1.12 -38.23
C GLN A 112 21.93 2.56 -38.11
N VAL A 113 22.84 3.46 -37.74
CA VAL A 113 22.54 4.87 -37.46
C VAL A 113 23.47 5.78 -38.23
N GLN A 114 23.05 7.03 -38.47
CA GLN A 114 23.85 8.02 -39.18
C GLN A 114 24.84 8.73 -38.26
N ASP A 115 24.51 8.86 -36.98
CA ASP A 115 25.30 9.58 -35.98
C ASP A 115 25.16 8.94 -34.59
N ARG A 116 26.10 9.24 -33.70
CA ARG A 116 26.14 8.77 -32.32
C ARG A 116 24.93 9.27 -31.51
N ASP A 117 24.46 10.49 -31.74
CA ASP A 117 23.33 11.05 -30.99
C ASP A 117 22.05 10.24 -31.21
N ILE A 118 21.90 9.63 -32.40
CA ILE A 118 20.80 8.70 -32.69
C ILE A 118 20.98 7.41 -31.88
N CYS A 119 22.20 6.92 -31.70
CA CYS A 119 22.47 5.74 -30.88
C CYS A 119 22.14 5.99 -29.40
N GLU A 120 22.49 7.16 -28.88
CA GLU A 120 22.09 7.59 -27.53
C GLU A 120 20.57 7.67 -27.38
N LEU A 121 19.87 8.24 -28.36
CA LEU A 121 18.42 8.29 -28.37
C LEU A 121 17.80 6.87 -28.44
N ARG A 122 18.39 5.95 -29.22
CA ARG A 122 17.94 4.55 -29.26
C ARG A 122 18.12 3.89 -27.91
N CYS A 123 19.26 4.12 -27.26
CA CYS A 123 19.48 3.65 -25.89
C CYS A 123 18.46 4.27 -24.94
N TYR A 124 18.16 5.57 -25.05
CA TYR A 124 17.16 6.27 -24.24
C TYR A 124 15.74 5.73 -24.41
N LEU A 125 15.37 5.26 -25.60
CA LEU A 125 14.04 4.69 -25.85
C LEU A 125 13.93 3.21 -25.50
N GLU A 126 15.05 2.52 -25.31
CA GLU A 126 15.09 1.10 -24.97
C GLU A 126 15.17 0.93 -23.44
N PRO A 127 14.12 0.44 -22.75
CA PRO A 127 14.07 0.38 -21.29
C PRO A 127 15.25 -0.33 -20.65
N ASN A 128 15.73 -1.40 -21.28
CA ASN A 128 16.81 -2.23 -20.75
C ASN A 128 18.21 -1.73 -21.13
N CYS A 129 18.34 -0.68 -21.96
CA CYS A 129 19.66 -0.20 -22.37
C CYS A 129 20.36 0.57 -21.24
N VAL A 130 21.51 0.07 -20.78
CA VAL A 130 22.37 0.71 -19.75
C VAL A 130 23.75 1.07 -20.29
N SER A 131 24.12 0.58 -21.48
CA SER A 131 25.29 1.05 -22.22
C SER A 131 25.10 0.80 -23.71
N TYR A 132 25.92 1.42 -24.56
CA TYR A 132 25.92 1.15 -25.99
C TYR A 132 27.34 1.12 -26.57
N ASN A 133 27.50 0.36 -27.65
CA ASN A 133 28.66 0.41 -28.52
C ASN A 133 28.31 1.22 -29.75
N TYR A 134 29.22 2.08 -30.19
CA TYR A 134 29.10 2.86 -31.42
C TYR A 134 30.37 2.75 -32.24
N GLY A 135 30.27 2.36 -33.51
CA GLY A 135 31.45 2.17 -34.35
C GLY A 135 31.13 2.10 -35.84
N PRO A 136 32.15 1.80 -36.67
CA PRO A 136 31.98 1.74 -38.12
C PRO A 136 30.93 0.69 -38.53
N GLY A 137 30.06 1.05 -39.47
CA GLY A 137 29.11 0.16 -40.13
C GLY A 137 29.42 -0.02 -41.62
N GLY A 138 28.51 -0.68 -42.34
CA GLY A 138 28.63 -0.92 -43.77
C GLY A 138 27.82 0.10 -44.59
N GLY A 139 28.33 0.55 -45.74
CA GLY A 139 27.55 1.39 -46.67
C GLY A 139 27.38 2.86 -46.25
N GLY A 140 28.30 3.39 -45.43
CA GLY A 140 28.29 4.80 -44.99
C GLY A 140 27.52 5.06 -43.69
N THR A 141 26.97 4.04 -43.05
CA THR A 141 26.34 4.12 -41.73
C THR A 141 27.28 3.67 -40.61
N SER A 142 26.93 4.03 -39.37
CA SER A 142 27.57 3.55 -38.15
C SER A 142 26.74 2.44 -37.50
N THR A 143 27.42 1.49 -36.88
CA THR A 143 26.78 0.44 -36.07
C THR A 143 26.53 0.95 -34.66
N CYS A 144 25.31 0.80 -34.17
CA CYS A 144 24.89 1.07 -32.81
C CYS A 144 24.41 -0.23 -32.15
N GLU A 145 25.07 -0.65 -31.08
CA GLU A 145 24.67 -1.85 -30.32
C GLU A 145 24.27 -1.41 -28.92
N LEU A 146 23.00 -1.59 -28.58
CA LEU A 146 22.48 -1.32 -27.23
C LEU A 146 22.76 -2.54 -26.35
N ASN A 147 23.18 -2.30 -25.11
CA ASN A 147 23.53 -3.35 -24.16
C ASN A 147 22.69 -3.26 -22.88
N ASP A 148 22.34 -4.42 -22.31
CA ASP A 148 21.62 -4.53 -21.03
C ASP A 148 22.52 -4.54 -19.78
N MET A 149 23.84 -4.52 -19.98
CA MET A 149 24.84 -4.52 -18.91
C MET A 149 25.91 -3.44 -19.11
N THR A 150 26.63 -3.15 -18.04
CA THR A 150 27.85 -2.32 -18.05
C THR A 150 29.11 -3.18 -17.91
N HIS A 151 30.26 -2.63 -18.29
CA HIS A 151 31.56 -3.33 -18.15
C HIS A 151 31.93 -3.65 -16.69
N LEU A 152 31.35 -2.94 -15.72
CA LEU A 152 31.52 -3.20 -14.29
C LEU A 152 30.75 -4.45 -13.82
N GLN A 153 29.64 -4.77 -14.49
CA GLN A 153 28.82 -5.95 -14.18
C GLN A 153 29.35 -7.22 -14.86
N VAL A 154 29.97 -7.10 -16.04
CA VAL A 154 30.42 -8.23 -16.88
C VAL A 154 31.79 -7.97 -17.50
N PHE A 155 32.83 -8.07 -16.67
CA PHE A 155 34.19 -7.72 -17.05
C PHE A 155 34.76 -8.54 -18.22
N ASP A 156 34.46 -9.84 -18.27
CA ASP A 156 35.01 -10.75 -19.29
C ASP A 156 34.52 -10.47 -20.72
N SER A 157 33.44 -9.70 -20.86
CA SER A 157 32.86 -9.32 -22.14
C SER A 157 33.34 -7.95 -22.64
N PHE A 158 34.26 -7.30 -21.93
CA PHE A 158 34.74 -5.95 -22.26
C PHE A 158 36.05 -5.98 -23.07
N GLU A 159 35.90 -5.98 -24.39
CA GLU A 159 36.98 -6.31 -25.34
C GLU A 159 37.58 -5.06 -26.01
N ASP A 160 38.83 -5.20 -26.47
CA ASP A 160 39.46 -4.20 -27.34
C ASP A 160 38.95 -4.35 -28.78
N LYS A 161 38.38 -3.28 -29.33
CA LYS A 161 37.92 -3.24 -30.72
C LYS A 161 38.18 -1.87 -31.32
N SER A 162 39.18 -1.80 -32.19
CA SER A 162 39.60 -0.54 -32.81
C SER A 162 38.45 0.10 -33.60
N GLY A 163 38.27 1.41 -33.44
CA GLY A 163 37.24 2.18 -34.11
C GLY A 163 35.89 2.21 -33.40
N PHE A 164 35.67 1.38 -32.37
CA PHE A 164 34.46 1.41 -31.56
C PHE A 164 34.61 2.34 -30.34
N LEU A 165 33.50 2.94 -29.93
CA LEU A 165 33.32 3.73 -28.73
C LEU A 165 32.30 3.01 -27.85
N TYR A 166 32.71 2.66 -26.63
CA TYR A 166 31.80 2.14 -25.61
C TYR A 166 31.36 3.27 -24.70
N THR A 167 30.05 3.45 -24.51
CA THR A 167 29.52 4.48 -23.62
C THR A 167 28.49 3.85 -22.69
N GLU A 168 28.63 4.05 -21.38
CA GLU A 168 27.67 3.59 -20.37
C GLU A 168 26.94 4.75 -19.72
N ILE A 169 25.80 4.46 -19.10
CA ILE A 169 25.08 5.44 -18.29
C ILE A 169 25.76 5.63 -16.94
N PHE A 170 25.59 6.81 -16.33
CA PHE A 170 25.83 6.98 -14.90
C PHE A 170 24.85 6.09 -14.13
N ASN A 171 25.37 5.27 -13.22
CA ASN A 171 24.59 4.30 -12.46
C ASN A 171 24.53 4.70 -10.97
N PRO A 172 23.48 5.40 -10.50
CA PRO A 172 23.32 5.68 -9.08
C PRO A 172 23.10 4.42 -8.23
N CYS A 173 22.75 3.29 -8.82
CA CYS A 173 22.55 2.04 -8.09
C CYS A 173 23.84 1.46 -7.51
N ASP A 174 25.01 1.89 -7.98
CA ASP A 174 26.31 1.42 -7.46
C ASP A 174 26.50 1.74 -5.96
N SER A 175 25.79 2.74 -5.43
CA SER A 175 25.83 3.09 -3.99
C SER A 175 24.78 2.35 -3.16
N ASN A 176 24.05 1.40 -3.72
CA ASN A 176 22.93 0.68 -3.07
C ASN A 176 21.94 1.62 -2.35
N PRO A 177 21.31 2.57 -3.08
CA PRO A 177 20.43 3.56 -2.46
C PRO A 177 19.08 3.00 -1.98
N CYS A 178 18.67 1.82 -2.43
CA CYS A 178 17.38 1.22 -2.10
C CYS A 178 17.44 0.41 -0.80
N ALA A 179 16.48 0.63 0.10
CA ALA A 179 16.32 -0.06 1.37
C ALA A 179 15.49 -1.37 1.21
N ASN A 180 15.38 -2.13 2.30
CA ASN A 180 14.46 -3.26 2.45
C ASN A 180 14.52 -4.30 1.31
N GLN A 181 15.71 -4.54 0.76
CA GLN A 181 15.95 -5.49 -0.36
C GLN A 181 15.22 -5.11 -1.66
N ALA A 182 14.86 -3.83 -1.81
CA ALA A 182 14.28 -3.30 -3.03
C ALA A 182 15.26 -3.36 -4.22
N THR A 183 14.69 -3.50 -5.42
CA THR A 183 15.49 -3.58 -6.66
C THR A 183 15.75 -2.18 -7.20
N CYS A 184 17.01 -1.80 -7.35
CA CYS A 184 17.39 -0.52 -7.95
C CYS A 184 17.41 -0.59 -9.48
N GLN A 185 16.80 0.38 -10.15
CA GLN A 185 16.88 0.57 -11.60
C GLN A 185 17.42 1.96 -11.93
N ALA A 186 18.55 2.01 -12.62
CA ALA A 186 19.15 3.25 -13.08
C ALA A 186 18.42 3.82 -14.32
N GLY A 187 18.53 5.15 -14.49
CA GLY A 187 17.96 5.86 -15.62
C GLY A 187 16.51 6.27 -15.42
N PHE A 188 16.02 6.40 -14.19
CA PHE A 188 14.62 6.74 -13.87
C PHE A 188 14.51 7.88 -12.85
N GLY A 189 13.41 8.63 -12.88
CA GLY A 189 13.09 9.71 -11.94
C GLY A 189 14.10 10.85 -11.90
N ASP A 190 13.85 11.83 -11.03
CA ASP A 190 14.73 13.00 -10.85
C ASP A 190 16.07 12.64 -10.19
N HIS A 191 16.13 11.50 -9.50
CA HIS A 191 17.32 10.98 -8.84
C HIS A 191 18.23 10.18 -9.79
N GLY A 192 17.81 9.94 -11.03
CA GLY A 192 18.52 9.10 -12.01
C GLY A 192 18.48 7.61 -11.70
N TYR A 193 17.69 7.20 -10.71
CA TYR A 193 17.31 5.83 -10.42
C TYR A 193 15.91 5.81 -9.80
N ARG A 194 15.28 4.63 -9.79
CA ARG A 194 14.10 4.32 -8.98
C ARG A 194 14.31 3.02 -8.21
N CYS A 195 13.65 2.89 -7.07
CA CYS A 195 13.59 1.65 -6.30
C CYS A 195 12.26 0.96 -6.53
N LEU A 196 12.29 -0.31 -6.94
CA LEU A 196 11.11 -1.16 -7.00
C LEU A 196 10.90 -1.77 -5.62
N CYS A 197 9.95 -1.20 -4.87
CA CYS A 197 9.68 -1.60 -3.51
C CYS A 197 9.06 -3.01 -3.46
N PRO A 198 9.53 -3.87 -2.55
CA PRO A 198 8.81 -5.09 -2.20
C PRO A 198 7.43 -4.74 -1.62
N ALA A 199 6.54 -5.73 -1.60
CA ALA A 199 5.27 -5.59 -0.89
C ALA A 199 5.50 -5.20 0.58
N GLY A 200 4.68 -4.28 1.09
CA GLY A 200 4.79 -3.76 2.46
C GLY A 200 5.67 -2.50 2.61
N TYR A 201 6.35 -2.04 1.56
CA TYR A 201 7.23 -0.86 1.63
C TYR A 201 6.87 0.22 0.62
N GLN A 202 7.14 1.47 0.99
CA GLN A 202 6.95 2.67 0.18
C GLN A 202 8.07 3.71 0.41
N GLY A 203 8.02 4.81 -0.35
CA GLY A 203 9.03 5.86 -0.36
C GLY A 203 9.99 5.74 -1.55
N VAL A 204 10.77 6.80 -1.80
CA VAL A 204 11.67 6.90 -2.96
C VAL A 204 12.75 5.82 -2.92
N GLN A 205 13.20 5.45 -1.72
CA GLN A 205 14.20 4.43 -1.46
C GLN A 205 13.59 3.16 -0.87
N CYS A 206 12.25 3.04 -0.82
CA CYS A 206 11.54 1.95 -0.13
C CYS A 206 11.89 1.86 1.36
N GLU A 207 12.20 3.01 1.97
CA GLU A 207 12.66 3.15 3.34
C GLU A 207 11.53 3.16 4.38
N THR A 208 10.30 3.36 3.91
CA THR A 208 9.12 3.52 4.77
C THR A 208 8.29 2.25 4.72
N ASP A 209 8.04 1.67 5.89
CA ASP A 209 7.06 0.61 6.09
C ASP A 209 5.63 1.14 5.84
N ILE A 210 4.79 0.35 5.18
CA ILE A 210 3.38 0.69 4.98
C ILE A 210 2.60 0.23 6.20
N ASP A 211 1.84 1.12 6.84
CA ASP A 211 0.97 0.73 7.93
C ASP A 211 -0.34 0.17 7.38
N GLU A 212 -0.38 -1.12 7.06
CA GLU A 212 -1.53 -1.69 6.38
C GLU A 212 -2.81 -1.59 7.21
N CYS A 213 -2.69 -1.57 8.55
CA CYS A 213 -3.83 -1.43 9.46
C CYS A 213 -4.53 -0.07 9.32
N ASN A 214 -3.78 0.99 9.01
CA ASN A 214 -4.32 2.34 8.83
C ASN A 214 -4.62 2.67 7.36
N ASP A 215 -3.79 2.18 6.44
CA ASP A 215 -3.85 2.54 5.02
C ASP A 215 -4.83 1.67 4.22
N PHE A 216 -5.11 0.43 4.66
CA PHE A 216 -6.00 -0.50 3.97
C PHE A 216 -7.00 -1.15 4.94
N ASN A 217 -8.21 -0.61 5.04
CA ASN A 217 -9.26 -1.13 5.93
C ASN A 217 -10.54 -1.49 5.13
N PRO A 218 -11.14 -2.69 5.27
CA PRO A 218 -10.81 -3.77 6.23
C PRO A 218 -9.90 -4.91 5.70
N LEU A 219 -8.90 -5.28 6.50
CA LEU A 219 -7.98 -6.42 6.27
C LEU A 219 -8.16 -7.60 7.25
N CYS A 220 -8.49 -7.30 8.51
CA CYS A 220 -8.74 -8.30 9.55
C CYS A 220 -10.25 -8.49 9.77
N ASP A 221 -10.61 -9.56 10.48
CA ASP A 221 -11.99 -9.76 10.96
C ASP A 221 -12.42 -8.58 11.86
N GLU A 222 -13.71 -8.24 11.86
CA GLU A 222 -14.27 -7.19 12.73
C GLU A 222 -14.00 -7.46 14.22
N ASN A 223 -13.86 -8.73 14.59
CA ASN A 223 -13.54 -9.22 15.91
C ASN A 223 -12.04 -9.50 16.10
N ALA A 224 -11.17 -8.90 15.29
CA ALA A 224 -9.72 -8.96 15.43
C ALA A 224 -9.08 -7.58 15.68
N HIS A 225 -7.87 -7.61 16.24
CA HIS A 225 -6.93 -6.50 16.30
C HIS A 225 -5.94 -6.65 15.15
N CYS A 226 -5.82 -5.59 14.35
CA CYS A 226 -4.75 -5.45 13.37
C CYS A 226 -3.51 -4.87 14.06
N GLY A 227 -2.36 -5.50 13.86
CA GLY A 227 -1.06 -5.01 14.31
C GLY A 227 -0.10 -4.91 13.14
N ASN A 228 0.36 -3.70 12.85
CA ASN A 228 1.36 -3.45 11.82
C ASN A 228 2.73 -4.04 12.21
N THR A 229 3.47 -4.53 11.22
CA THR A 229 4.82 -5.10 11.37
C THR A 229 5.72 -4.67 10.22
N ASP A 230 7.03 -4.74 10.39
CA ASP A 230 7.95 -4.34 9.30
C ASP A 230 7.76 -5.22 8.05
N GLY A 231 7.27 -4.59 6.98
CA GLY A 231 6.95 -5.17 5.68
C GLY A 231 5.65 -5.99 5.62
N SER A 232 4.81 -5.98 6.67
CA SER A 232 3.57 -6.77 6.70
C SER A 232 2.65 -6.40 7.87
N PHE A 233 1.58 -7.16 8.09
CA PHE A 233 0.71 -7.01 9.24
C PHE A 233 0.30 -8.35 9.83
N THR A 234 -0.23 -8.29 11.06
CA THR A 234 -0.79 -9.44 11.75
C THR A 234 -2.22 -9.15 12.20
N CYS A 235 -3.08 -10.16 12.11
CA CYS A 235 -4.43 -10.12 12.66
C CYS A 235 -4.52 -11.08 13.85
N THR A 236 -5.01 -10.59 15.00
CA THR A 236 -5.20 -11.42 16.20
C THR A 236 -6.62 -11.27 16.71
N CYS A 237 -7.32 -12.37 16.98
CA CYS A 237 -8.70 -12.29 17.47
C CYS A 237 -8.77 -11.58 18.83
N LYS A 238 -9.77 -10.71 19.00
CA LYS A 238 -10.09 -10.03 20.25
C LYS A 238 -10.41 -11.05 21.34
N ALA A 239 -10.27 -10.64 22.60
CA ALA A 239 -10.64 -11.47 23.74
C ALA A 239 -12.08 -11.97 23.61
N GLY A 240 -12.29 -13.27 23.83
CA GLY A 240 -13.60 -13.91 23.62
C GLY A 240 -13.82 -14.48 22.22
N TYR A 241 -12.86 -14.35 21.31
CA TYR A 241 -12.91 -14.93 19.97
C TYR A 241 -11.68 -15.81 19.67
N ALA A 242 -11.88 -16.81 18.81
CA ALA A 242 -10.88 -17.75 18.34
C ALA A 242 -10.83 -17.77 16.81
N GLY A 243 -9.65 -18.04 16.25
CA GLY A 243 -9.48 -18.20 14.81
C GLY A 243 -8.12 -17.70 14.33
N ASN A 244 -8.03 -17.36 13.05
CA ASN A 244 -6.77 -16.93 12.42
C ASN A 244 -6.63 -15.39 12.30
N GLY A 245 -7.49 -14.62 12.97
CA GLY A 245 -7.52 -13.16 12.90
C GLY A 245 -8.23 -12.60 11.66
N HIS A 246 -8.32 -13.35 10.56
CA HIS A 246 -9.15 -13.01 9.39
C HIS A 246 -10.55 -13.62 9.46
N LEU A 247 -10.72 -14.64 10.29
CA LEU A 247 -11.99 -15.20 10.72
C LEU A 247 -11.92 -15.42 12.22
N CYS A 248 -12.76 -14.72 12.97
CA CYS A 248 -12.82 -14.80 14.43
C CYS A 248 -14.23 -15.23 14.88
N THR A 249 -14.34 -16.37 15.55
CA THR A 249 -15.59 -16.91 16.08
C THR A 249 -15.61 -16.86 17.59
N ASP A 250 -16.79 -16.64 18.19
CA ASP A 250 -16.98 -16.61 19.64
C ASP A 250 -16.41 -17.90 20.30
N ASN A 251 -15.58 -17.72 21.33
CA ASN A 251 -14.91 -18.79 22.10
C ASN A 251 -15.44 -18.92 23.55
N TRP A 252 -16.60 -18.33 23.82
CA TRP A 252 -17.23 -18.40 25.13
C TRP A 252 -17.94 -19.74 25.29
N THR A 253 -17.66 -20.42 26.41
CA THR A 253 -18.33 -21.68 26.75
C THR A 253 -19.37 -21.43 27.84
N LYS A 254 -20.63 -21.79 27.62
CA LYS A 254 -21.67 -21.76 28.65
C LYS A 254 -21.33 -22.78 29.74
N ILE A 255 -21.29 -22.37 31.01
CA ILE A 255 -20.82 -23.21 32.13
C ILE A 255 -21.91 -23.58 33.15
N ASN A 256 -23.09 -22.98 33.07
CA ASN A 256 -24.28 -23.37 33.84
C ASN A 256 -25.26 -24.15 32.96
N SER A 257 -26.00 -25.10 33.55
CA SER A 257 -27.07 -25.82 32.85
C SER A 257 -28.39 -25.05 32.89
N ASP A 258 -28.81 -24.66 34.09
CA ASP A 258 -30.00 -23.84 34.34
C ASP A 258 -29.59 -22.39 34.64
N PRO A 259 -30.41 -21.37 34.29
CA PRO A 259 -30.12 -19.97 34.61
C PRO A 259 -29.84 -19.77 36.09
N VAL A 260 -28.80 -18.99 36.39
CA VAL A 260 -28.39 -18.66 37.75
C VAL A 260 -29.14 -17.41 38.19
N CYS A 261 -30.06 -17.58 39.14
CA CYS A 261 -30.90 -16.49 39.67
C CYS A 261 -30.37 -16.00 41.02
N PHE A 262 -30.36 -14.69 41.25
CA PHE A 262 -29.95 -14.08 42.51
C PHE A 262 -30.85 -12.89 42.85
N GLY A 263 -31.16 -12.76 44.13
CA GLY A 263 -31.88 -11.65 44.72
C GLY A 263 -30.95 -10.55 45.20
N THR A 264 -31.52 -9.61 45.96
CA THR A 264 -30.84 -8.37 46.35
C THR A 264 -30.65 -8.20 47.85
N LYS A 265 -31.02 -9.22 48.64
CA LYS A 265 -31.00 -9.21 50.12
C LYS A 265 -31.15 -10.62 50.68
N ASP A 266 -30.97 -10.74 52.00
CA ASP A 266 -31.24 -11.96 52.78
C ASP A 266 -30.33 -13.16 52.42
N ASN A 267 -29.12 -12.88 51.90
CA ASN A 267 -28.17 -13.86 51.35
C ASN A 267 -28.74 -14.68 50.19
N ASP A 268 -29.47 -14.03 49.28
CA ASP A 268 -30.11 -14.65 48.13
C ASP A 268 -29.20 -14.64 46.91
N TYR A 269 -28.22 -15.53 46.91
CA TYR A 269 -27.28 -15.72 45.81
C TYR A 269 -27.65 -16.91 44.94
N GLY A 270 -27.34 -16.80 43.65
CA GLY A 270 -27.39 -17.93 42.73
C GLY A 270 -26.09 -18.71 42.76
N SER A 271 -26.14 -20.04 42.70
CA SER A 271 -24.94 -20.87 42.60
C SER A 271 -24.92 -21.76 41.36
N PHE A 272 -23.72 -22.07 40.89
CA PHE A 272 -23.50 -23.00 39.78
C PHE A 272 -22.15 -23.71 39.92
N ALA A 273 -22.01 -24.87 39.27
CA ALA A 273 -20.79 -25.68 39.32
C ALA A 273 -20.20 -25.92 37.93
N ILE A 274 -18.88 -25.73 37.81
CA ILE A 274 -18.16 -25.96 36.54
C ILE A 274 -18.13 -27.47 36.24
N GLN A 275 -18.46 -27.85 35.00
CA GLN A 275 -18.56 -29.26 34.59
C GLN A 275 -17.23 -29.91 34.18
N GLU A 276 -16.21 -29.10 33.91
CA GLU A 276 -14.88 -29.52 33.44
C GLU A 276 -13.77 -28.77 34.17
N ALA A 277 -12.62 -29.43 34.36
CA ALA A 277 -11.46 -28.77 34.95
C ALA A 277 -10.74 -27.92 33.90
N GLY A 278 -10.15 -26.79 34.30
CA GLY A 278 -9.48 -25.90 33.37
C GLY A 278 -8.95 -24.63 34.01
N GLN A 279 -8.43 -23.74 33.16
CA GLN A 279 -8.06 -22.37 33.55
C GLN A 279 -9.11 -21.41 32.98
N ILE A 280 -9.73 -20.61 33.84
CA ILE A 280 -10.70 -19.59 33.44
C ILE A 280 -10.02 -18.22 33.48
N TYR A 281 -10.13 -17.47 32.39
CA TYR A 281 -9.53 -16.14 32.25
C TYR A 281 -10.50 -15.03 32.67
N THR A 282 -11.78 -15.16 32.32
CA THR A 282 -12.84 -14.23 32.70
C THR A 282 -14.22 -14.88 32.50
N PHE A 283 -15.27 -14.17 32.89
CA PHE A 283 -16.67 -14.57 32.75
C PHE A 283 -17.46 -13.57 31.90
N LYS A 284 -18.53 -14.06 31.30
CA LYS A 284 -19.56 -13.29 30.61
C LYS A 284 -20.92 -13.71 31.16
N LEU A 285 -21.74 -12.76 31.56
CA LEU A 285 -23.11 -12.98 32.02
C LEU A 285 -24.08 -12.53 30.94
N VAL A 286 -25.01 -13.40 30.56
CA VAL A 286 -26.08 -13.08 29.61
C VAL A 286 -27.40 -13.06 30.36
N HIS A 287 -28.09 -11.93 30.37
CA HIS A 287 -29.37 -11.79 31.07
C HIS A 287 -30.42 -12.71 30.43
N THR A 288 -31.17 -13.45 31.25
CA THR A 288 -32.24 -14.31 30.76
C THR A 288 -33.61 -13.78 31.16
N SER A 289 -33.77 -13.32 32.39
CA SER A 289 -35.06 -12.90 32.95
C SER A 289 -34.91 -12.16 34.27
N GLY A 290 -35.99 -11.51 34.71
CA GLY A 290 -36.03 -10.84 36.01
C GLY A 290 -35.37 -9.46 36.00
N SER A 291 -35.42 -8.80 37.14
CA SER A 291 -34.85 -7.47 37.38
C SER A 291 -34.71 -7.22 38.88
N VAL A 292 -33.80 -6.32 39.23
CA VAL A 292 -33.39 -6.00 40.59
C VAL A 292 -33.41 -4.49 40.82
N THR A 293 -33.62 -4.08 42.07
CA THR A 293 -33.48 -2.69 42.49
C THR A 293 -32.91 -2.58 43.90
N CYS A 294 -32.05 -1.60 44.10
CA CYS A 294 -31.48 -1.18 45.39
C CYS A 294 -32.46 -0.33 46.24
N VAL A 295 -33.54 0.17 45.65
CA VAL A 295 -34.60 0.91 46.35
C VAL A 295 -35.92 0.64 45.65
N THR A 296 -36.95 0.20 46.38
CA THR A 296 -38.27 -0.16 45.81
C THR A 296 -38.93 0.91 44.94
N ASN A 297 -38.55 2.18 45.08
CA ASN A 297 -39.13 3.31 44.33
C ASN A 297 -38.29 3.72 43.10
N LEU A 298 -37.16 3.05 42.85
CA LEU A 298 -36.32 3.26 41.68
C LEU A 298 -36.68 2.29 40.56
N GLU A 299 -36.23 2.62 39.34
CA GLU A 299 -36.37 1.75 38.19
C GLU A 299 -35.59 0.44 38.40
N SER A 300 -36.24 -0.68 38.12
CA SER A 300 -35.57 -1.98 38.20
C SER A 300 -34.63 -2.18 37.01
N THR A 301 -33.45 -2.72 37.28
CA THR A 301 -32.40 -2.94 36.29
C THR A 301 -32.01 -4.41 36.24
N LYS A 302 -31.12 -4.80 35.32
CA LYS A 302 -30.67 -6.20 35.23
C LYS A 302 -29.53 -6.54 36.17
N TRP A 303 -28.63 -5.58 36.41
CA TRP A 303 -27.32 -5.87 37.00
C TRP A 303 -26.90 -4.99 38.18
N GLY A 304 -27.70 -3.98 38.52
CA GLY A 304 -27.25 -2.95 39.46
C GLY A 304 -28.37 -2.08 39.98
N CYS A 305 -28.09 -0.78 40.04
CA CYS A 305 -28.93 0.19 40.73
C CYS A 305 -29.01 1.48 39.91
N SER A 306 -30.21 1.93 39.54
CA SER A 306 -30.39 3.16 38.75
C SER A 306 -30.30 4.46 39.59
N TYR A 307 -29.67 4.39 40.78
CA TYR A 307 -29.64 5.52 41.70
C TYR A 307 -28.63 6.57 41.23
N SER A 308 -29.11 7.81 41.04
CA SER A 308 -28.33 8.87 40.38
C SER A 308 -27.02 9.21 41.08
N ASP A 309 -26.97 9.07 42.41
CA ASP A 309 -25.77 9.36 43.21
C ASP A 309 -24.61 8.40 42.93
N TYR A 310 -24.89 7.23 42.34
CA TYR A 310 -23.86 6.24 42.00
C TYR A 310 -23.11 6.60 40.70
N GLY A 311 -23.67 7.50 39.88
CA GLY A 311 -23.09 7.88 38.59
C GLY A 311 -22.84 6.64 37.72
N ASP A 312 -21.63 6.54 37.17
CA ASP A 312 -21.20 5.44 36.31
C ASP A 312 -20.88 4.15 37.09
N TYR A 313 -20.67 4.23 38.41
CA TYR A 313 -20.34 3.09 39.27
C TYR A 313 -21.61 2.43 39.83
N ASN A 314 -22.52 2.06 38.94
CA ASN A 314 -23.87 1.63 39.27
C ASN A 314 -24.13 0.13 39.05
N LEU A 315 -23.14 -0.62 38.52
CA LEU A 315 -23.18 -2.08 38.43
C LEU A 315 -22.84 -2.69 39.79
N MET A 316 -23.60 -3.72 40.18
CA MET A 316 -23.49 -4.35 41.50
C MET A 316 -23.53 -5.88 41.44
N THR A 317 -23.38 -6.49 40.26
CA THR A 317 -23.37 -7.96 40.14
C THR A 317 -21.97 -8.50 40.44
N VAL A 318 -21.85 -9.34 41.46
CA VAL A 318 -20.55 -9.81 41.96
C VAL A 318 -20.47 -11.32 41.89
N MET A 319 -19.34 -11.85 41.42
CA MET A 319 -19.08 -13.29 41.47
C MET A 319 -18.11 -13.62 42.59
N THR A 320 -18.43 -14.63 43.38
CA THR A 320 -17.54 -15.16 44.42
C THR A 320 -17.12 -16.58 44.10
N TYR A 321 -15.95 -16.93 44.61
CA TYR A 321 -15.35 -18.23 44.46
C TYR A 321 -14.71 -18.67 45.78
N ARG A 322 -15.08 -19.85 46.28
CA ARG A 322 -14.75 -20.32 47.63
C ARG A 322 -15.27 -19.31 48.65
N ASN A 323 -14.38 -18.51 49.25
CA ASN A 323 -14.71 -17.49 50.24
C ASN A 323 -14.20 -16.09 49.83
N GLY A 324 -13.92 -15.88 48.54
CA GLY A 324 -13.34 -14.64 48.02
C GLY A 324 -14.16 -14.06 46.88
N VAL A 325 -14.17 -12.73 46.79
CA VAL A 325 -14.70 -12.00 45.64
C VAL A 325 -13.71 -12.14 44.47
N LEU A 326 -14.22 -12.49 43.28
CA LEU A 326 -13.41 -12.50 42.07
C LEU A 326 -13.15 -11.07 41.60
N GLN A 327 -11.88 -10.74 41.34
CA GLN A 327 -11.48 -9.41 40.88
C GLN A 327 -11.71 -9.27 39.36
N LEU A 328 -12.99 -9.25 38.99
CA LEU A 328 -13.51 -9.17 37.62
C LEU A 328 -13.81 -7.74 37.15
N ALA A 329 -13.73 -6.77 38.08
CA ALA A 329 -13.84 -5.34 37.86
C ALA A 329 -13.08 -4.58 38.96
N GLU A 330 -12.86 -3.28 38.75
CA GLU A 330 -12.32 -2.40 39.80
C GLU A 330 -13.47 -1.86 40.67
N PHE A 331 -13.60 -2.40 41.89
CA PHE A 331 -14.60 -1.94 42.85
C PHE A 331 -14.23 -0.59 43.45
N VAL A 332 -15.26 0.24 43.70
CA VAL A 332 -15.09 1.51 44.42
C VAL A 332 -14.55 1.23 45.83
N ARG A 333 -13.53 1.97 46.24
CA ARG A 333 -12.87 1.80 47.54
C ARG A 333 -13.56 2.63 48.63
N ASN A 334 -13.36 2.22 49.89
CA ASN A 334 -13.82 2.95 51.09
C ASN A 334 -15.33 3.14 51.19
N ILE A 335 -16.10 2.20 50.65
CA ILE A 335 -17.56 2.13 50.80
C ILE A 335 -17.94 0.72 51.28
N ASN A 336 -19.09 0.59 51.93
CA ASN A 336 -19.56 -0.68 52.52
C ASN A 336 -20.39 -1.52 51.54
N GLU A 337 -20.12 -1.45 50.24
CA GLU A 337 -20.85 -2.18 49.21
C GLU A 337 -19.94 -2.44 47.99
N TYR A 338 -20.27 -3.47 47.21
CA TYR A 338 -19.56 -3.78 45.98
C TYR A 338 -20.27 -3.16 44.77
N ARG A 339 -19.76 -2.02 44.30
CA ARG A 339 -20.18 -1.40 43.03
C ARG A 339 -18.99 -1.03 42.16
N TYR A 340 -19.20 -1.05 40.86
CA TYR A 340 -18.16 -0.87 39.85
C TYR A 340 -18.75 -0.31 38.56
N GLN A 341 -17.89 0.00 37.60
CA GLN A 341 -18.25 0.30 36.21
C GLN A 341 -17.51 -0.68 35.28
N LEU A 342 -18.06 -0.91 34.09
CA LEU A 342 -17.40 -1.67 33.02
C LEU A 342 -17.49 -0.87 31.72
N ASP A 343 -16.37 -0.76 31.01
CA ASP A 343 -16.30 0.06 29.79
C ASP A 343 -17.27 -0.47 28.71
N GLY A 344 -18.20 0.38 28.29
CA GLY A 344 -19.20 0.05 27.28
C GLY A 344 -20.42 -0.73 27.78
N PHE A 345 -20.57 -0.91 29.10
CA PHE A 345 -21.70 -1.62 29.71
C PHE A 345 -22.43 -0.75 30.73
N ASP A 346 -23.74 -0.97 30.87
CA ASP A 346 -24.63 -0.33 31.84
C ASP A 346 -25.51 -1.36 32.57
N VAL A 347 -26.29 -0.88 33.54
CA VAL A 347 -27.19 -1.69 34.38
C VAL A 347 -28.28 -2.46 33.60
N ASN A 348 -28.52 -2.13 32.33
CA ASN A 348 -29.57 -2.73 31.49
C ASN A 348 -29.02 -3.46 30.26
N SER A 349 -27.70 -3.52 30.10
CA SER A 349 -27.03 -4.22 29.02
C SER A 349 -27.49 -5.68 28.94
N PRO A 350 -27.73 -6.24 27.74
CA PRO A 350 -28.18 -7.63 27.62
C PRO A 350 -27.14 -8.64 28.11
N THR A 351 -25.87 -8.24 28.10
CA THR A 351 -24.72 -9.04 28.49
C THR A 351 -23.77 -8.17 29.30
N LEU A 352 -23.07 -8.75 30.28
CA LEU A 352 -21.88 -8.18 30.91
C LEU A 352 -20.67 -9.04 30.56
N VAL A 353 -19.61 -8.42 30.06
CA VAL A 353 -18.31 -9.07 29.87
C VAL A 353 -17.34 -8.49 30.88
N PHE A 354 -16.80 -9.32 31.76
CA PHE A 354 -15.90 -8.89 32.81
C PHE A 354 -14.45 -8.76 32.34
N ASN A 355 -13.65 -7.98 33.07
CA ASN A 355 -12.21 -7.86 32.84
C ASN A 355 -11.50 -9.20 33.05
N LEU A 356 -10.37 -9.38 32.37
CA LEU A 356 -9.50 -10.52 32.61
C LEU A 356 -9.06 -10.58 34.09
N LEU A 357 -9.11 -11.78 34.66
CA LEU A 357 -8.54 -12.03 35.98
C LEU A 357 -7.04 -11.73 35.94
N PRO A 358 -6.47 -11.09 36.99
CA PRO A 358 -5.04 -10.81 37.05
C PRO A 358 -4.16 -12.06 36.88
N THR A 359 -4.68 -13.21 37.34
CA THR A 359 -4.11 -14.54 37.13
C THR A 359 -5.23 -15.51 36.75
N PRO A 360 -5.09 -16.34 35.68
CA PRO A 360 -6.09 -17.32 35.31
C PRO A 360 -6.47 -18.25 36.47
N LEU A 361 -7.76 -18.42 36.68
CA LEU A 361 -8.30 -19.21 37.79
C LEU A 361 -8.27 -20.70 37.44
N SER A 362 -7.48 -21.47 38.17
CA SER A 362 -7.47 -22.93 38.04
C SER A 362 -8.66 -23.54 38.79
N VAL A 363 -9.56 -24.19 38.06
CA VAL A 363 -10.78 -24.81 38.59
C VAL A 363 -10.75 -26.32 38.41
N SER A 364 -11.28 -27.03 39.40
CA SER A 364 -11.54 -28.47 39.32
C SER A 364 -12.97 -28.74 38.89
N ARG A 365 -13.23 -29.97 38.45
CA ARG A 365 -14.58 -30.43 38.14
C ARG A 365 -15.49 -30.28 39.36
N TYR A 366 -16.72 -29.81 39.13
CA TYR A 366 -17.78 -29.58 40.13
C TYR A 366 -17.47 -28.50 41.16
N GLN A 367 -16.51 -27.64 40.87
CA GLN A 367 -16.19 -26.52 41.73
C GLN A 367 -17.30 -25.45 41.63
N GLU A 368 -17.82 -25.03 42.78
CA GLU A 368 -18.97 -24.13 42.90
C GLU A 368 -18.57 -22.64 42.92
N PHE A 369 -19.40 -21.83 42.27
CA PHE A 369 -19.34 -20.38 42.18
C PHE A 369 -20.68 -19.80 42.60
N GLN A 370 -20.66 -18.55 43.04
CA GLN A 370 -21.89 -17.84 43.40
C GLN A 370 -21.94 -16.48 42.68
N VAL A 371 -23.16 -16.05 42.35
CA VAL A 371 -23.47 -14.74 41.78
C VAL A 371 -24.35 -13.99 42.79
N TRP A 372 -23.94 -12.79 43.13
CA TRP A 372 -24.49 -11.98 44.20
C TRP A 372 -24.87 -10.59 43.72
N TYR A 373 -25.81 -9.96 44.44
CA TYR A 373 -25.95 -8.52 44.44
C TYR A 373 -24.99 -7.88 45.46
N GLY A 374 -24.34 -6.78 45.09
CA GLY A 374 -23.20 -6.23 45.82
C GLY A 374 -23.53 -5.70 47.23
N GLN A 375 -24.77 -5.27 47.46
CA GLN A 375 -25.26 -4.88 48.80
C GLN A 375 -25.57 -6.09 49.68
N ASP A 376 -26.18 -7.13 49.10
CA ASP A 376 -26.50 -8.39 49.77
C ASP A 376 -25.21 -9.09 50.25
N LEU A 377 -24.23 -9.23 49.35
CA LEU A 377 -22.92 -9.81 49.68
C LEU A 377 -22.20 -9.04 50.80
N ALA A 378 -22.38 -7.72 50.87
CA ALA A 378 -21.79 -6.89 51.91
C ALA A 378 -22.60 -6.89 53.22
N GLY A 379 -23.85 -7.38 53.20
CA GLY A 379 -24.80 -7.25 54.31
C GLY A 379 -25.10 -5.79 54.67
N PHE A 380 -25.09 -4.89 53.68
CA PHE A 380 -25.22 -3.45 53.89
C PHE A 380 -26.41 -2.87 53.10
N THR A 381 -27.28 -2.14 53.80
CA THR A 381 -28.41 -1.38 53.22
C THR A 381 -29.33 -2.20 52.32
N GLU A 382 -29.71 -3.41 52.76
CA GLU A 382 -30.52 -4.33 51.96
C GLU A 382 -32.05 -4.21 52.18
N GLU A 383 -32.49 -3.47 53.21
CA GLU A 383 -33.89 -3.45 53.66
C GLU A 383 -34.88 -2.99 52.57
N ASN A 384 -34.47 -2.01 51.76
CA ASN A 384 -35.29 -1.43 50.69
C ASN A 384 -35.01 -2.06 49.32
N ASN A 385 -34.20 -3.10 49.27
CA ASN A 385 -33.89 -3.81 48.04
C ASN A 385 -35.05 -4.76 47.67
N ALA A 386 -35.21 -5.00 46.38
CA ALA A 386 -36.20 -5.92 45.86
C ALA A 386 -35.82 -6.50 44.50
N GLY A 387 -36.51 -7.58 44.14
CA GLY A 387 -36.37 -8.23 42.84
C GLY A 387 -35.35 -9.36 42.85
N GLU A 388 -35.36 -10.10 41.75
CA GLU A 388 -34.53 -11.26 41.45
C GLU A 388 -34.23 -11.20 39.95
N THR A 389 -32.97 -11.48 39.58
CA THR A 389 -32.51 -11.50 38.18
C THR A 389 -31.78 -12.80 37.90
N CYS A 390 -31.94 -13.31 36.68
CA CYS A 390 -31.37 -14.58 36.26
C CYS A 390 -30.44 -14.41 35.06
N THR A 391 -29.39 -15.23 35.02
CA THR A 391 -28.37 -15.15 33.96
C THR A 391 -27.81 -16.51 33.56
N ASP A 392 -27.47 -16.63 32.28
CA ASP A 392 -26.54 -17.63 31.80
C ASP A 392 -25.09 -17.16 31.97
N VAL A 393 -24.25 -18.04 32.49
CA VAL A 393 -22.85 -17.79 32.75
C VAL A 393 -22.01 -18.46 31.67
N TYR A 394 -21.09 -17.70 31.10
CA TYR A 394 -20.09 -18.17 30.16
C TYR A 394 -18.69 -17.92 30.73
N ALA A 395 -17.76 -18.82 30.47
CA ALA A 395 -16.34 -18.65 30.79
C ALA A 395 -15.51 -18.58 29.51
N LEU A 396 -14.44 -17.79 29.58
CA LEU A 396 -13.38 -17.79 28.60
C LEU A 396 -12.25 -18.70 29.08
N TYR A 397 -11.96 -19.74 28.30
CA TYR A 397 -10.83 -20.65 28.50
C TYR A 397 -9.66 -20.26 27.59
N PRO A 398 -8.40 -20.60 27.94
CA PRO A 398 -7.28 -20.41 27.04
C PRO A 398 -7.50 -21.19 25.75
N LEU A 399 -7.10 -20.58 24.63
CA LEU A 399 -7.03 -21.24 23.34
C LEU A 399 -5.88 -22.26 23.41
N ASN A 400 -6.18 -23.53 23.10
CA ASN A 400 -5.16 -24.59 23.00
C ASN A 400 -4.29 -24.42 21.76
#